data_AF-A0A1W9G7E0-F1
#
_entry.id   AF-A0A1W9G7E0-F1
#
_cell.length_a   1.000
_cell.length_b   1.000
_cell.length_c   1.000
_cell.angle_alpha   90.00
_cell.angle_beta   90.00
_cell.angle_gamma   90.00
#
_symmetry.space_group_name_H-M   'P 1'
#
loop_
_entity.id
_entity.type
_entity.pdbx_description
1 polymer ?
#
loop_
_entity_poly.entity_id
_entity_poly.type
_entity_poly.pdbx_seq_one_letter_code
_entity_poly.pdbx_strand_id
1 'polypeptide(L)'
;MTIQEDTHGQAAHTSRNGIIGLLGGLIGDVRTLFRQELRLMRDEFFAETVKIRQGAVAVGAGIAFTALGGLFALLMLVQMLHEFAGLPLWASYGLVGLVLLAVGFALVIKGKNSLQSFDLMPHRTLHSMKENAQWIKEQVLSSKT
;
A
#
# COMPACT_ATOMS: atom_id res chain seq x y z
N MET A 1 53.71 -65.33 -1.21
CA MET A 1 52.50 -65.73 -0.47
C MET A 1 52.28 -64.69 0.61
N THR A 2 51.55 -63.62 0.29
CA THR A 2 51.04 -62.69 1.30
C THR A 2 49.68 -62.22 0.80
N ILE A 3 48.69 -62.55 1.62
CA ILE A 3 47.26 -62.38 1.42
C ILE A 3 46.95 -60.89 1.48
N GLN A 4 46.21 -60.38 0.48
CA GLN A 4 45.57 -59.07 0.51
C GLN A 4 44.07 -59.30 0.62
N GLU A 5 43.62 -59.61 1.84
CA GLU A 5 42.28 -59.26 2.29
C GLU A 5 42.28 -57.76 2.53
N ASP A 6 41.24 -57.07 2.04
CA ASP A 6 40.55 -55.95 2.68
C ASP A 6 39.47 -55.43 1.70
N THR A 7 38.58 -56.33 1.31
CA THR A 7 37.24 -55.93 0.87
C THR A 7 36.34 -55.86 2.08
N HIS A 8 35.47 -54.83 2.09
CA HIS A 8 34.29 -54.66 2.95
C HIS A 8 34.45 -53.73 4.17
N GLY A 9 34.31 -52.42 3.92
CA GLY A 9 34.05 -51.46 5.00
C GLY A 9 33.35 -50.15 4.61
N GLN A 10 33.32 -49.77 3.32
CA GLN A 10 32.99 -48.38 2.96
C GLN A 10 31.56 -48.11 2.45
N ALA A 11 30.72 -49.13 2.25
CA ALA A 11 29.42 -48.94 1.59
C ALA A 11 28.27 -48.45 2.50
N ALA A 12 28.44 -48.37 3.82
CA ALA A 12 27.33 -48.09 4.75
C ALA A 12 27.28 -46.64 5.30
N HIS A 13 28.34 -45.83 5.14
CA HIS A 13 28.41 -44.49 5.76
C HIS A 13 27.93 -43.32 4.88
N THR A 14 27.83 -43.50 3.56
CA THR A 14 27.40 -42.44 2.62
C THR A 14 25.88 -42.22 2.57
N SER A 15 25.07 -43.26 2.82
CA SER A 15 23.61 -43.17 2.62
C SER A 15 22.88 -42.42 3.74
N ARG A 16 23.34 -42.54 5.00
CA ARG A 16 22.76 -41.81 6.14
C ARG A 16 23.11 -40.30 6.13
N ASN A 17 24.25 -39.95 5.53
CA ASN A 17 24.68 -38.56 5.37
C ASN A 17 24.15 -37.92 4.06
N GLY A 18 23.81 -38.73 3.05
CA GLY A 18 23.30 -38.24 1.76
C GLY A 18 21.93 -37.57 1.84
N ILE A 19 20.96 -38.15 2.56
CA ILE A 19 19.60 -37.57 2.70
C ILE A 19 19.62 -36.28 3.52
N ILE A 20 20.42 -36.25 4.59
CA ILE A 20 20.61 -35.07 5.45
C ILE A 20 21.36 -33.98 4.68
N GLY A 21 22.33 -34.34 3.83
CA GLY A 21 23.03 -33.41 2.95
C GLY A 21 22.14 -32.81 1.85
N LEU A 22 21.25 -33.61 1.26
CA LEU A 22 20.31 -33.13 0.24
C LEU A 22 19.23 -32.21 0.82
N LEU A 23 18.69 -32.52 2.01
CA LEU A 23 17.80 -31.60 2.73
C LEU A 23 18.52 -30.30 3.10
N GLY A 24 19.77 -30.39 3.54
CA GLY A 24 20.61 -29.22 3.81
C GLY A 24 20.81 -28.33 2.60
N GLY A 25 21.04 -28.93 1.42
CA GLY A 25 21.12 -28.24 0.13
C GLY A 25 19.81 -27.53 -0.24
N LEU A 26 18.68 -28.25 -0.19
CA LEU A 26 17.36 -27.70 -0.55
C LEU A 26 16.94 -26.54 0.37
N ILE A 27 17.21 -26.64 1.68
CA ILE A 27 16.93 -25.57 2.65
C ILE A 27 17.82 -24.34 2.37
N GLY A 28 19.07 -24.56 1.95
CA GLY A 28 19.96 -23.50 1.48
C GLY A 28 19.44 -22.79 0.23
N ASP A 29 18.92 -23.55 -0.73
CA ASP A 29 18.39 -23.03 -1.99
C ASP A 29 17.08 -22.26 -1.78
N VAL A 30 16.15 -22.79 -0.98
CA VAL A 30 14.90 -22.09 -0.60
C VAL A 30 15.21 -20.78 0.11
N ARG A 31 16.18 -20.76 1.02
CA ARG A 31 16.61 -19.52 1.69
C ARG A 31 17.19 -18.50 0.72
N THR A 32 17.87 -18.96 -0.33
CA THR A 32 18.46 -18.11 -1.36
C THR A 32 17.39 -17.49 -2.25
N LEU A 33 16.41 -18.29 -2.71
CA LEU A 33 15.25 -17.80 -3.45
C LEU A 33 14.42 -16.81 -2.63
N PHE A 34 14.15 -17.11 -1.36
CA PHE A 34 13.37 -16.22 -0.50
C PHE A 34 14.06 -14.87 -0.28
N ARG A 35 15.40 -14.87 -0.18
CA ARG A 35 16.20 -13.63 -0.11
C ARG A 35 16.15 -12.84 -1.41
N GLN A 36 16.10 -13.49 -2.57
CA GLN A 36 15.94 -12.82 -3.86
C GLN A 36 14.56 -12.20 -4.00
N GLU A 37 13.50 -12.94 -3.67
CA GLU A 37 12.12 -12.45 -3.73
C GLU A 37 11.91 -11.24 -2.81
N LEU A 38 12.44 -11.29 -1.57
CA LEU A 38 12.42 -10.16 -0.64
C LEU A 38 13.19 -8.94 -1.17
N ARG A 39 14.25 -9.16 -1.94
CA ARG A 39 15.06 -8.08 -2.51
C ARG A 39 14.32 -7.42 -3.67
N LEU A 40 13.73 -8.20 -4.57
CA LEU A 40 12.87 -7.68 -5.65
C LEU A 40 11.64 -6.95 -5.10
N MET A 41 10.94 -7.56 -4.14
CA MET A 41 9.79 -6.92 -3.49
C MET A 41 10.17 -5.58 -2.86
N ARG A 42 11.31 -5.51 -2.15
CA ARG A 42 11.79 -4.24 -1.59
C ARG A 42 12.06 -3.22 -2.70
N ASP A 43 12.81 -3.60 -3.73
CA ASP A 43 13.20 -2.69 -4.79
C ASP A 43 11.98 -2.10 -5.52
N GLU A 44 10.98 -2.93 -5.82
CA GLU A 44 9.75 -2.47 -6.46
C GLU A 44 8.90 -1.58 -5.52
N PHE A 45 8.76 -1.97 -4.26
CA PHE A 45 8.02 -1.20 -3.26
C PHE A 45 8.66 0.20 -3.04
N PHE A 46 9.99 0.28 -2.97
CA PHE A 46 10.69 1.55 -2.87
C PHE A 46 10.60 2.38 -4.15
N ALA A 47 10.71 1.74 -5.32
CA ALA A 47 10.59 2.43 -6.61
C ALA A 47 9.19 3.04 -6.81
N GLU A 48 8.13 2.32 -6.40
CA GLU A 48 6.76 2.82 -6.46
C GLU A 48 6.51 3.92 -5.42
N THR A 49 7.05 3.77 -4.21
CA THR A 49 6.96 4.79 -3.14
C THR A 49 7.62 6.11 -3.56
N VAL A 50 8.78 6.06 -4.25
CA VAL A 50 9.46 7.27 -4.72
C VAL A 50 8.64 8.01 -5.78
N LYS A 51 7.98 7.28 -6.69
CA LYS A 51 7.06 7.87 -7.69
C LYS A 51 5.84 8.51 -7.03
N ILE A 52 5.23 7.82 -6.06
CA ILE A 52 4.11 8.37 -5.27
C ILE A 52 4.56 9.62 -4.52
N ARG A 53 5.76 9.61 -3.92
CA ARG A 53 6.31 10.77 -3.20
C ARG A 53 6.53 11.97 -4.12
N GLN A 54 7.09 11.78 -5.31
CA GLN A 54 7.27 12.86 -6.28
C GLN A 54 5.94 13.44 -6.75
N GLY A 55 4.94 12.59 -7.05
CA GLY A 55 3.60 13.03 -7.39
C GLY A 55 2.92 13.78 -6.24
N ALA A 56 3.06 13.29 -5.00
CA ALA A 56 2.49 13.91 -3.81
C ALA A 56 3.11 15.28 -3.52
N VAL A 57 4.41 15.47 -3.76
CA VAL A 57 5.06 16.78 -3.60
C VAL A 57 4.51 17.79 -4.61
N ALA A 58 4.37 17.40 -5.88
CA ALA A 58 3.83 18.28 -6.92
C ALA A 58 2.36 18.64 -6.67
N VAL A 59 1.53 17.67 -6.28
CA VAL A 59 0.13 17.89 -5.92
C VAL A 59 0.02 18.76 -4.67
N GLY A 60 0.82 18.49 -3.64
CA GLY A 60 0.84 19.28 -2.41
C GLY A 60 1.25 20.73 -2.65
N ALA A 61 2.29 20.95 -3.47
CA ALA A 61 2.69 22.29 -3.88
C ALA A 61 1.59 23.00 -4.68
N GLY A 62 0.95 22.30 -5.62
CA GLY A 62 -0.18 22.83 -6.39
C GLY A 62 -1.34 23.27 -5.48
N ILE A 63 -1.76 22.42 -4.55
CA ILE A 63 -2.81 22.76 -3.56
C ILE A 63 -2.42 24.00 -2.76
N ALA A 64 -1.17 24.07 -2.29
CA ALA A 64 -0.70 25.22 -1.51
C ALA A 64 -0.73 26.52 -2.33
N PHE A 65 -0.22 26.51 -3.57
CA PHE A 65 -0.24 27.68 -4.44
C PHE A 65 -1.66 28.08 -4.84
N THR A 66 -2.55 27.13 -5.14
CA THR A 66 -3.95 27.41 -5.44
C THR A 66 -4.69 27.98 -4.23
N ALA A 67 -4.44 27.45 -3.02
CA ALA A 67 -5.02 27.99 -1.79
C ALA A 67 -4.54 29.43 -1.53
N LEU A 68 -3.24 29.69 -1.71
CA LEU A 68 -2.67 31.02 -1.54
C LEU A 68 -3.20 32.01 -2.58
N GLY A 69 -3.26 31.61 -3.86
CA GLY A 69 -3.85 32.42 -4.93
C GLY A 69 -5.34 32.68 -4.71
N GLY A 70 -6.08 31.68 -4.23
CA GLY A 70 -7.48 31.80 -3.83
C GLY A 70 -7.67 32.82 -2.71
N LEU A 71 -6.79 32.83 -1.70
CA LEU A 71 -6.80 33.82 -0.63
C LEU A 71 -6.62 35.25 -1.16
N PHE A 72 -5.63 35.47 -2.02
CA PHE A 72 -5.43 36.79 -2.64
C PHE A 72 -6.60 37.21 -3.53
N ALA A 73 -7.17 36.28 -4.30
CA ALA A 73 -8.37 36.54 -5.11
C ALA A 73 -9.59 36.89 -4.24
N LEU A 74 -9.76 36.24 -3.09
CA LEU A 74 -10.81 36.57 -2.10
C LEU A 74 -10.63 37.98 -1.53
N LEU A 75 -9.39 38.36 -1.17
CA LEU A 75 -9.08 39.71 -0.69
C LEU A 75 -9.38 40.76 -1.77
N MET A 76 -8.98 40.50 -3.02
CA MET A 76 -9.31 41.35 -4.16
C MET A 76 -10.82 41.49 -4.36
N LEU A 77 -11.57 40.37 -4.28
CA LEU A 77 -13.02 40.37 -4.43
C LEU A 77 -13.71 41.19 -3.33
N VAL A 78 -13.25 41.06 -2.08
CA VAL A 78 -13.79 41.83 -0.95
C VAL A 78 -13.55 43.32 -1.11
N GLN A 79 -12.36 43.72 -1.55
CA GLN A 79 -12.05 45.13 -1.82
C GLN A 79 -12.88 45.68 -2.98
N MET A 80 -13.02 44.90 -4.05
CA MET A 80 -13.84 45.29 -5.19
C MET A 80 -15.32 45.44 -4.79
N LEU A 81 -15.83 44.55 -3.92
CA LEU A 81 -17.20 44.62 -3.43
C LEU A 81 -17.42 45.82 -2.48
N HIS A 82 -16.43 46.16 -1.67
CA HIS A 82 -16.45 47.36 -0.83
C HIS A 82 -16.51 48.63 -1.69
N GLU A 83 -15.66 48.75 -2.71
CA GLU A 83 -15.66 49.92 -3.60
C GLU A 83 -16.91 50.03 -4.48
N PHE A 84 -17.40 48.93 -5.04
CA PHE A 84 -18.57 48.98 -5.95
C PHE A 84 -19.92 49.03 -5.23
N ALA A 85 -20.06 48.35 -4.09
CA ALA A 85 -21.34 48.26 -3.40
C ALA A 85 -21.49 49.24 -2.24
N GLY A 86 -20.42 49.96 -1.86
CA GLY A 86 -20.40 50.87 -0.72
C GLY A 86 -20.68 50.17 0.62
N LEU A 87 -20.57 48.84 0.66
CA LEU A 87 -20.83 48.02 1.83
C LEU A 87 -19.67 48.11 2.82
N PRO A 88 -19.93 48.19 4.13
CA PRO A 88 -18.87 48.17 5.13
C PRO A 88 -18.09 46.84 5.07
N LEU A 89 -16.77 46.89 5.31
CA LEU A 89 -15.87 45.74 5.09
C LEU A 89 -16.35 44.45 5.77
N TRP A 90 -16.94 44.54 6.96
CA TRP A 90 -17.42 43.36 7.68
C TRP A 90 -18.52 42.58 6.93
N ALA A 91 -19.39 43.28 6.18
CA ALA A 91 -20.48 42.66 5.43
C ALA A 91 -19.97 41.98 4.16
N SER A 92 -18.98 42.56 3.47
CA SER A 92 -18.35 41.96 2.29
C SER A 92 -17.52 40.72 2.65
N TYR A 93 -16.74 40.78 3.73
CA TYR A 93 -16.05 39.58 4.27
C TYR A 93 -17.04 38.49 4.69
N GLY A 94 -18.15 38.86 5.33
CA GLY A 94 -19.20 37.92 5.74
C GLY A 94 -19.84 37.19 4.57
N LEU A 95 -20.22 37.92 3.51
CA LEU A 95 -20.86 37.32 2.32
C LEU A 95 -19.90 36.40 1.57
N VAL A 96 -18.67 36.87 1.32
CA VAL A 96 -17.65 36.09 0.61
C VAL A 96 -17.26 34.85 1.42
N GLY A 97 -17.10 34.99 2.74
CA GLY A 97 -16.84 33.87 3.65
C GLY A 97 -17.97 32.84 3.67
N LEU A 98 -19.23 33.28 3.66
CA LEU A 98 -20.40 32.40 3.62
C LEU A 98 -20.45 31.58 2.33
N VAL A 99 -20.21 32.22 1.17
CA VAL A 99 -20.16 31.53 -0.13
C VAL A 99 -19.04 30.50 -0.15
N LEU A 100 -17.85 30.87 0.33
CA LEU A 100 -16.71 29.97 0.38
C LEU A 100 -16.97 28.78 1.32
N LEU A 101 -17.62 29.02 2.46
CA LEU A 101 -18.01 27.97 3.41
C LEU A 101 -19.01 27.00 2.77
N ALA A 102 -20.01 27.51 2.04
CA ALA A 102 -20.97 26.67 1.33
C ALA A 102 -20.29 25.80 0.25
N VAL A 103 -19.39 26.38 -0.54
CA VAL A 103 -18.63 25.65 -1.58
C VAL A 103 -17.71 24.61 -0.92
N GLY A 104 -16.96 24.99 0.11
CA GLY A 104 -16.09 24.09 0.85
C GLY A 104 -16.84 22.92 1.47
N PHE A 105 -17.99 23.19 2.09
CA PHE A 105 -18.85 22.16 2.67
C PHE A 105 -19.38 21.18 1.62
N ALA A 106 -19.84 21.69 0.46
CA ALA A 106 -20.28 20.85 -0.65
C ALA A 106 -19.14 19.98 -1.20
N LEU A 107 -17.92 20.52 -1.27
CA LEU A 107 -16.73 19.78 -1.69
C LEU A 107 -16.35 18.67 -0.70
N VAL A 108 -16.44 18.93 0.60
CA VAL A 108 -16.21 17.92 1.65
C VAL A 108 -17.22 16.79 1.53
N ILE A 109 -18.50 17.10 1.33
CA ILE A 109 -19.53 16.07 1.13
C ILE A 109 -19.24 15.25 -0.12
N LYS A 110 -18.91 15.90 -1.25
CA LYS A 110 -18.56 15.21 -2.48
C LYS A 110 -17.30 14.36 -2.34
N GLY A 111 -16.26 14.88 -1.68
CA GLY A 111 -15.02 14.16 -1.42
C GLY A 111 -15.25 12.93 -0.54
N LYS A 112 -16.04 13.08 0.54
CA LYS A 112 -16.44 11.96 1.41
C LYS A 112 -17.23 10.91 0.62
N ASN A 113 -18.21 11.32 -0.17
CA ASN A 113 -19.01 10.40 -0.98
C ASN A 113 -18.16 9.72 -2.06
N SER A 114 -17.20 10.44 -2.66
CA SER A 114 -16.26 9.89 -3.63
C SER A 114 -15.37 8.82 -2.98
N LEU A 115 -14.79 9.10 -1.82
CA LEU A 115 -14.00 8.14 -1.03
C LEU A 115 -14.82 6.93 -0.55
N GLN A 116 -16.11 7.12 -0.27
CA GLN A 116 -17.03 6.02 0.06
C GLN A 116 -17.45 5.20 -1.17
N SER A 117 -17.47 5.82 -2.36
CA SER A 117 -17.76 5.16 -3.64
C SER A 117 -16.55 4.50 -4.29
N PHE A 118 -15.35 4.96 -3.97
CA PHE A 118 -14.12 4.21 -4.19
C PHE A 118 -14.16 3.05 -3.21
N ASP A 119 -14.65 1.92 -3.70
CA ASP A 119 -14.70 0.62 -3.04
C ASP A 119 -13.27 0.16 -2.70
N LEU A 120 -12.65 0.79 -1.70
CA LEU A 120 -11.42 0.37 -1.04
C LEU A 120 -11.60 -0.96 -0.30
N MET A 121 -12.82 -1.50 -0.32
CA MET A 121 -13.16 -2.82 0.16
C MET A 121 -13.33 -3.73 -1.07
N PRO A 122 -12.27 -4.39 -1.56
CA PRO A 122 -12.38 -5.25 -2.72
C PRO A 122 -13.30 -6.43 -2.36
N HIS A 123 -14.58 -6.32 -2.72
CA HIS A 123 -15.61 -7.32 -2.41
C HIS A 123 -15.24 -8.70 -2.96
N ARG A 124 -14.47 -8.75 -4.05
CA ARG A 124 -13.92 -9.99 -4.63
C ARG A 124 -12.90 -10.66 -3.70
N THR A 125 -11.99 -9.91 -3.09
CA THR A 125 -10.93 -10.46 -2.23
C THR A 125 -11.49 -10.97 -0.91
N LEU A 126 -12.51 -10.29 -0.36
CA LEU A 126 -13.19 -10.76 0.86
C LEU A 126 -13.98 -12.05 0.63
N HIS A 127 -14.57 -12.24 -0.55
CA HIS A 127 -15.26 -13.48 -0.88
C HIS A 127 -14.28 -14.65 -0.98
N SER A 128 -13.15 -14.46 -1.68
CA SER A 128 -12.12 -15.50 -1.80
C SER A 128 -11.43 -15.82 -0.47
N MET A 129 -11.27 -14.84 0.44
CA MET A 129 -10.76 -15.12 1.79
C MET A 129 -11.76 -15.90 2.66
N LYS A 130 -13.07 -15.63 2.53
CA LYS A 130 -14.11 -16.43 3.20
C LYS A 130 -14.14 -17.86 2.68
N GLU A 131 -14.05 -18.05 1.37
CA GLU A 131 -14.04 -19.37 0.74
C GLU A 131 -12.81 -20.18 1.16
N ASN A 132 -11.62 -19.55 1.16
CA ASN A 132 -10.39 -20.17 1.67
C ASN A 132 -10.49 -20.55 3.15
N ALA A 133 -11.11 -19.70 3.99
CA ALA A 133 -11.31 -20.00 5.40
C ALA A 133 -12.28 -21.18 5.62
N GLN A 134 -13.31 -21.30 4.78
CA GLN A 134 -14.25 -22.43 4.81
C GLN A 134 -13.56 -23.74 4.40
N TRP A 135 -12.76 -23.73 3.33
CA TRP A 135 -11.98 -24.89 2.88
C TRP A 135 -11.01 -25.40 3.94
N ILE A 136 -10.29 -24.49 4.63
CA ILE A 136 -9.38 -24.87 5.72
C ILE A 136 -10.16 -25.48 6.89
N LYS A 137 -11.32 -24.91 7.23
CA LYS A 137 -12.16 -25.43 8.31
C LYS A 137 -12.69 -26.83 7.99
N GLU A 138 -13.08 -27.08 6.74
CA GLU A 138 -13.53 -28.41 6.29
C GLU A 138 -12.40 -29.44 6.31
N GLN A 139 -11.17 -29.09 5.91
CA GLN A 139 -10.04 -30.02 5.98
C GLN A 139 -9.65 -30.39 7.41
N VAL A 140 -9.66 -29.43 8.34
CA VAL A 140 -9.34 -29.68 9.75
C VAL A 140 -10.41 -30.54 10.44
N LEU A 141 -11.67 -30.39 10.04
CA LEU A 141 -12.77 -31.23 10.56
C LEU A 141 -12.80 -32.61 9.90
N SER A 142 -12.45 -32.69 8.61
CA SER A 142 -12.41 -33.95 7.85
C SER A 142 -11.22 -34.85 8.22
N SER A 143 -10.12 -34.31 8.75
CA SER A 143 -8.99 -35.15 9.21
C SER A 143 -9.16 -35.71 10.63
N LYS A 144 -10.30 -35.48 11.28
CA LYS A 144 -10.56 -35.89 12.68
C LYS A 144 -11.67 -36.95 12.80
N THR A 145 -12.16 -37.45 11.67
CA THR A 145 -13.07 -38.62 11.59
C THR A 145 -12.35 -39.71 10.82
#